data_AF-A0A7X7T802-F1
#
_entry.id   AF-A0A7X7T802-F1
#
_cell.length_a   1.000
_cell.length_b   1.000
_cell.length_c   1.000
_cell.angle_alpha   90.00
_cell.angle_beta   90.00
_cell.angle_gamma   90.00
#
_symmetry.space_group_name_H-M   'P 1'
#
loop_
_entity.id
_entity.type
_entity.pdbx_description
1 polymer ?
#
loop_
_entity_poly.entity_id
_entity_poly.type
_entity_poly.pdbx_seq_one_letter_code
_entity_poly.pdbx_strand_id
1 'polypeptide(L)'
;MALQGSLADIALPDVIQLVSVSGKTGVFTLSSEGSDGKIFLRDGQITDASAGRLRGEYAVYEMATWRRGQFIFTANVESDQVTISKSNTSLMMEAARRMDEWRVLQRKIPSMEMVPFFLPREPGHDQITLSPQEWTIVTKIDGQTSIKKLEELTALSAFDVCKVLYGLVTSGLIGLRSPEEKSVPAQAAPAGPSLRTLVALTDNIRKVADECVGLTGSLAVEKQYRQARTELESGRGMDAVQGLVDRLARAISLLEGGDKAGEFLRRVTPLIQA
;
A
#
# COMPACT_ATOMS: atom_id res chain seq x y z
N MET A 1 31.62 19.90 19.77
CA MET A 1 30.46 20.81 19.74
C MET A 1 29.27 20.04 19.20
N ALA A 2 28.18 19.97 19.96
CA ALA A 2 26.93 19.41 19.46
C ALA A 2 26.31 20.40 18.49
N LEU A 3 25.98 19.97 17.27
CA LEU A 3 25.19 20.76 16.33
C LEU A 3 23.73 20.51 16.68
N GLN A 4 23.01 21.53 17.14
CA GLN A 4 21.61 21.42 17.52
C GLN A 4 20.81 22.61 17.02
N GLY A 5 19.52 22.42 16.79
CA GLY A 5 18.63 23.49 16.33
C GLY A 5 17.22 23.00 16.03
N SER A 6 16.44 23.91 15.44
CA SER A 6 15.05 23.68 15.07
C SER A 6 14.91 23.39 13.58
N LEU A 7 14.09 22.40 13.23
CA LEU A 7 13.70 22.13 11.84
C LEU A 7 12.81 23.24 11.24
N ALA A 8 12.28 24.13 12.08
CA ALA A 8 11.55 25.30 11.60
C ALA A 8 12.47 26.40 11.04
N ASP A 9 13.74 26.43 11.48
CA ASP A 9 14.71 27.44 11.07
C ASP A 9 15.57 26.96 9.89
N ILE A 10 15.93 25.67 9.87
CA ILE A 10 16.77 25.06 8.85
C ILE A 10 16.16 23.72 8.46
N ALA A 11 15.98 23.50 7.16
CA ALA A 11 15.43 22.24 6.66
C ALA A 11 16.42 21.08 6.87
N LEU A 12 15.90 19.88 7.13
CA LEU A 12 16.71 18.69 7.37
C LEU A 12 17.81 18.44 6.30
N PRO A 13 17.53 18.59 4.99
CA PRO A 13 18.55 18.43 3.96
C PRO A 13 19.76 19.35 4.13
N ASP A 14 19.55 20.61 4.53
CA ASP A 14 20.62 21.59 4.70
C ASP A 14 21.48 21.25 5.92
N VAL A 15 20.84 20.79 7.01
CA VAL A 15 21.53 20.34 8.22
C VAL A 15 22.41 19.11 7.94
N ILE A 16 21.86 18.13 7.21
CA ILE A 16 22.61 16.94 6.78
C ILE A 16 23.79 17.37 5.92
N GLN A 17 23.58 18.27 4.94
CA GLN A 17 24.64 18.73 4.05
C GLN A 17 25.78 19.40 4.81
N LEU A 18 25.47 20.22 5.83
CA LEU A 18 26.48 20.89 6.66
C LEU A 18 27.42 19.89 7.36
N VAL A 19 26.86 18.80 7.90
CA VAL A 19 27.65 17.76 8.58
C VAL A 19 28.38 16.87 7.57
N SER A 20 27.73 16.55 6.45
CA SER A 20 28.28 15.71 5.37
C SER A 20 29.54 16.31 4.77
N VAL A 21 29.56 17.62 4.48
CA VAL A 21 30.72 18.31 3.91
C VAL A 21 31.93 18.26 4.84
N SER A 22 31.70 18.24 6.15
CA SER A 22 32.76 18.11 7.15
C SER A 22 33.25 16.67 7.39
N GLY A 23 32.69 15.67 6.69
CA GLY A 23 33.09 14.27 6.78
C GLY A 23 32.85 13.64 8.16
N LYS A 24 31.92 14.16 8.95
CA LYS A 24 31.73 13.72 10.34
C LYS A 24 30.97 12.39 10.41
N THR A 25 31.38 11.58 11.39
CA THR A 25 30.68 10.36 11.82
C THR A 25 29.87 10.65 13.08
N GLY A 26 28.62 10.19 13.12
CA GLY A 26 27.72 10.44 14.24
C GLY A 26 26.26 10.19 13.92
N VAL A 27 25.38 10.56 14.84
CA VAL A 27 23.93 10.40 14.71
C VAL A 27 23.23 11.74 14.86
N PHE A 28 22.29 12.03 13.96
CA PHE A 28 21.24 13.00 14.19
C PHE A 28 20.09 12.33 14.92
N THR A 29 19.70 12.87 16.07
CA THR A 29 18.44 12.54 16.74
C THR A 29 17.45 13.66 16.47
N LEU A 30 16.29 13.31 15.94
CA LEU A 30 15.23 14.23 15.56
C LEU A 30 13.96 13.92 16.36
N SER A 31 13.21 14.95 16.71
CA SER A 31 11.92 14.84 17.39
C SER A 31 10.93 15.85 16.81
N SER A 32 9.72 15.40 16.49
CA SER A 32 8.65 16.22 15.91
C SER A 32 7.27 15.66 16.29
N GLU A 33 6.42 16.48 16.93
CA GLU A 33 4.99 16.19 17.20
C GLU A 33 4.68 14.72 17.61
N GLY A 34 5.46 14.17 18.55
CA GLY A 34 5.29 12.81 19.08
C GLY A 34 5.96 11.70 18.28
N SER A 35 6.68 12.03 17.22
CA SER A 35 7.54 11.13 16.45
C SER A 35 9.01 11.41 16.73
N ASP A 36 9.79 10.35 16.89
CA ASP A 36 11.24 10.41 17.04
C ASP A 36 11.91 9.68 15.87
N GLY A 37 13.09 10.17 15.50
CA GLY A 37 13.85 9.61 14.40
C GLY A 37 15.35 9.75 14.58
N LYS A 38 16.11 8.88 13.92
CA LYS A 38 17.57 8.86 13.93
C LYS A 38 18.12 8.71 12.53
N ILE A 39 19.18 9.46 12.22
CA ILE A 39 19.95 9.32 10.97
C ILE A 39 21.41 9.16 11.34
N PHE A 40 22.01 8.04 10.96
CA PHE A 40 23.40 7.71 11.23
C PHE A 40 24.27 8.05 10.03
N LEU A 41 25.40 8.71 10.30
CA LEU A 41 26.40 9.09 9.33
C LEU A 41 27.74 8.45 9.67
N ARG A 42 28.45 7.99 8.65
CA ARG A 42 29.85 7.56 8.70
C ARG A 42 30.62 8.26 7.61
N ASP A 43 31.69 8.96 7.97
CA ASP A 43 32.53 9.74 7.05
C ASP A 43 31.72 10.71 6.17
N GLY A 44 30.69 11.33 6.77
CA GLY A 44 29.77 12.22 6.09
C GLY A 44 28.74 11.54 5.19
N GLN A 45 28.69 10.21 5.07
CA GLN A 45 27.68 9.47 4.32
C GLN A 45 26.60 8.90 5.25
N ILE A 46 25.33 8.98 4.84
CA ILE A 46 24.23 8.35 5.58
C ILE A 46 24.30 6.83 5.39
N THR A 47 24.37 6.08 6.49
CA THR A 47 24.47 4.61 6.47
C THR A 47 23.21 3.90 6.94
N ASP A 48 22.45 4.52 7.85
CA ASP A 48 21.21 3.96 8.39
C ASP A 48 20.30 5.09 8.88
N ALA A 49 19.00 4.81 8.95
CA ALA A 49 18.03 5.73 9.54
C ALA A 49 16.82 4.98 10.07
N SER A 50 16.16 5.54 11.08
CA SER A 50 14.91 5.00 11.62
C SER A 50 13.96 6.10 12.04
N ALA A 51 12.66 5.89 11.83
CA ALA A 51 11.58 6.79 12.25
C ALA A 51 10.31 5.97 12.49
N GLY A 52 9.90 5.81 13.75
CA GLY A 52 8.82 4.90 14.12
C GLY A 52 9.06 3.47 13.60
N ARG A 53 8.18 3.00 12.71
CA ARG A 53 8.27 1.68 12.05
C ARG A 53 9.10 1.66 10.77
N LEU A 54 9.52 2.83 10.27
CA LEU A 54 10.28 2.96 9.04
C LEU A 54 11.78 2.84 9.32
N ARG A 55 12.52 2.27 8.36
CA ARG A 55 13.97 2.15 8.40
C ARG A 55 14.59 2.44 7.04
N GLY A 56 15.86 2.81 7.04
CA GLY A 56 16.64 3.10 5.85
C GLY A 56 16.11 4.33 5.13
N GLU A 57 16.09 4.26 3.80
CA GLU A 57 15.77 5.41 2.96
C GLU A 57 14.39 6.01 3.27
N TYR A 58 13.38 5.18 3.53
CA TYR A 58 12.03 5.64 3.83
C TYR A 58 11.94 6.43 5.13
N ALA A 59 12.77 6.09 6.13
CA ALA A 59 12.86 6.88 7.35
C ALA A 59 13.45 8.27 7.08
N VAL A 60 14.47 8.35 6.21
CA VAL A 60 15.04 9.64 5.78
C VAL A 60 13.99 10.47 5.04
N TYR A 61 13.26 9.87 4.11
CA TYR A 61 12.21 10.57 3.37
C TYR A 61 11.10 11.08 4.29
N GLU A 62 10.65 10.27 5.24
CA GLU A 62 9.65 10.64 6.23
C GLU A 62 10.12 11.83 7.07
N MET A 63 11.30 11.74 7.68
CA MET A 63 11.86 12.81 8.52
C MET A 63 12.11 14.10 7.72
N ALA A 64 12.44 14.01 6.43
CA ALA A 64 12.60 15.18 5.58
C ALA A 64 11.29 15.96 5.37
N THR A 65 10.13 15.35 5.60
CA THR A 65 8.83 16.04 5.55
C THR A 65 8.53 16.85 6.83
N TRP A 66 9.26 16.62 7.92
CA TRP A 66 9.01 17.28 9.20
C TRP A 66 9.39 18.77 9.12
N ARG A 67 8.37 19.64 9.14
CA ARG A 67 8.55 21.11 9.06
C ARG A 67 8.83 21.78 10.41
N ARG A 68 8.62 21.05 11.50
CA ARG A 68 8.80 21.48 12.88
C ARG A 68 9.49 20.36 13.63
N GLY A 69 10.12 20.71 14.74
CA GLY A 69 10.85 19.74 15.55
C GLY A 69 12.25 20.23 15.93
N GLN A 70 12.93 19.43 16.73
CA GLN A 70 14.29 19.69 17.18
C GLN A 70 15.22 18.60 16.65
N PHE A 71 16.46 18.98 16.32
CA PHE A 71 17.51 18.04 15.96
C PHE A 71 18.76 18.25 16.83
N ILE A 72 19.47 17.17 17.10
CA ILE A 72 20.77 17.18 17.79
C ILE A 72 21.70 16.19 17.09
N PHE A 73 22.89 16.65 16.72
CA PHE A 73 23.97 15.79 16.22
C PHE A 73 24.93 15.41 17.35
N THR A 74 25.10 14.11 17.55
CA THR A 74 26.07 13.53 18.47
C THR A 74 27.16 12.82 17.67
N ALA A 75 28.39 13.32 17.76
CA ALA A 75 29.54 12.74 17.06
C ALA A 75 29.94 11.38 17.64
N ASN A 76 30.62 10.56 16.84
CA ASN A 76 31.19 9.26 17.22
C ASN A 76 30.14 8.24 17.71
N VAL A 77 28.89 8.38 17.27
CA VAL A 77 27.83 7.39 17.48
C VAL A 77 27.44 6.82 16.13
N GLU A 78 27.55 5.50 16.01
CA GLU A 78 27.30 4.79 14.76
C GLU A 78 26.21 3.74 14.94
N SER A 79 25.58 3.37 13.83
CA SER A 79 24.71 2.18 13.77
C SER A 79 25.57 0.95 13.51
N ASP A 80 25.16 -0.19 14.08
CA ASP A 80 25.67 -1.51 13.75
C ASP A 80 25.17 -2.01 12.39
N GLN A 81 24.14 -1.35 11.83
CA GLN A 81 23.52 -1.70 10.57
C GLN A 81 23.90 -0.71 9.47
N VAL A 82 23.90 -1.20 8.22
CA VAL A 82 24.00 -0.38 7.00
C VAL A 82 22.80 -0.72 6.13
N THR A 83 21.81 0.17 6.13
CA THR A 83 20.54 -0.01 5.41
C THR A 83 20.41 0.92 4.20
N ILE A 84 21.32 1.89 4.07
CA ILE A 84 21.30 2.90 3.02
C ILE A 84 22.62 2.84 2.26
N SER A 85 22.53 2.71 0.94
CA SER A 85 23.68 2.70 0.03
C SER A 85 23.68 3.85 -0.98
N LYS A 86 22.59 4.62 -1.04
CA LYS A 86 22.46 5.80 -1.90
C LYS A 86 23.28 6.96 -1.36
N SER A 87 23.75 7.82 -2.26
CA SER A 87 24.41 9.08 -1.87
C SER A 87 23.45 10.01 -1.14
N ASN A 88 23.97 10.81 -0.21
CA ASN A 88 23.17 11.83 0.50
C ASN A 88 22.42 12.74 -0.49
N THR A 89 23.09 13.18 -1.56
CA THR A 89 22.46 14.00 -2.61
C THR A 89 21.26 13.31 -3.24
N SER A 90 21.38 12.03 -3.60
CA SER A 90 20.26 11.26 -4.17
C SER A 90 19.09 11.14 -3.20
N LEU A 91 19.36 10.91 -1.91
CA LEU A 91 18.33 10.84 -0.88
C LEU A 91 17.61 12.17 -0.70
N MET A 92 18.37 13.27 -0.67
CA MET A 92 17.80 14.62 -0.50
C MET A 92 16.98 15.04 -1.73
N MET A 93 17.44 14.74 -2.94
CA MET A 93 16.70 15.01 -4.17
C MET A 93 15.38 14.22 -4.21
N GLU A 94 15.40 12.95 -3.82
CA GLU A 94 14.18 12.14 -3.74
C GLU A 94 13.24 12.63 -2.64
N ALA A 95 13.76 13.05 -1.48
CA ALA A 95 12.96 13.66 -0.41
C ALA A 95 12.27 14.96 -0.88
N ALA A 96 13.00 15.84 -1.56
CA ALA A 96 12.45 17.08 -2.11
C ALA A 96 11.35 16.79 -3.15
N ARG A 97 11.60 15.85 -4.06
CA ARG A 97 10.61 15.40 -5.03
C ARG A 97 9.35 14.87 -4.35
N ARG A 98 9.50 14.01 -3.33
CA ARG A 98 8.36 13.48 -2.55
C ARG A 98 7.59 14.58 -1.84
N MET A 99 8.26 15.59 -1.29
CA MET A 99 7.59 16.75 -0.68
C MET A 99 6.75 17.53 -1.71
N ASP A 100 7.26 17.73 -2.92
CA ASP A 100 6.52 18.39 -4.01
C ASP A 100 5.33 17.56 -4.47
N GLU A 101 5.52 16.25 -4.67
CA GLU A 101 4.44 15.31 -4.97
C GLU A 101 3.38 15.35 -3.86
N TRP A 102 3.78 15.33 -2.59
CA TRP A 102 2.87 15.39 -1.44
C TRP A 102 2.00 16.64 -1.44
N ARG A 103 2.56 17.80 -1.79
CA ARG A 103 1.79 19.05 -1.92
C ARG A 103 0.70 18.95 -2.99
N VAL A 104 0.95 18.21 -4.08
CA VAL A 104 -0.04 17.96 -5.13
C VAL A 104 -1.09 16.97 -4.63
N LEU A 105 -0.67 15.88 -3.96
CA LEU A 105 -1.57 14.87 -3.40
C LEU A 105 -2.56 15.51 -2.40
N GLN A 106 -2.07 16.37 -1.51
CA GLN A 106 -2.87 17.07 -0.49
C GLN A 106 -3.99 17.94 -1.07
N ARG A 107 -3.92 18.38 -2.34
CA ARG A 107 -5.00 19.15 -2.98
C ARG A 107 -6.26 18.31 -3.22
N LYS A 108 -6.11 17.02 -3.53
CA LYS A 108 -7.23 16.08 -3.70
C LYS A 108 -7.50 15.24 -2.46
N ILE A 109 -6.48 15.04 -1.62
CA ILE A 109 -6.54 14.23 -0.40
C ILE A 109 -6.15 15.12 0.80
N PRO A 110 -7.02 16.07 1.21
CA PRO A 110 -6.70 17.03 2.27
C PRO A 110 -6.53 16.41 3.66
N SER A 111 -7.03 15.19 3.91
CA SER A 111 -6.99 14.55 5.23
C SER A 111 -6.83 13.03 5.15
N MET A 112 -6.09 12.47 6.11
CA MET A 112 -5.98 11.01 6.31
C MET A 112 -7.26 10.38 6.84
N GLU A 113 -8.19 11.18 7.37
CA GLU A 113 -9.47 10.70 7.87
C GLU A 113 -10.50 10.49 6.75
N MET A 114 -10.17 10.88 5.51
CA MET A 114 -11.03 10.62 4.35
C MET A 114 -11.20 9.13 4.13
N VAL A 115 -12.35 8.76 3.55
CA VAL A 115 -12.73 7.38 3.30
C VAL A 115 -12.83 7.17 1.79
N PRO A 116 -11.96 6.33 1.18
CA PRO A 116 -12.10 5.94 -0.21
C PRO A 116 -13.29 5.01 -0.43
N PHE A 117 -13.95 5.15 -1.58
CA PHE A 117 -15.05 4.28 -2.02
C PHE A 117 -15.04 4.13 -3.53
N PHE A 118 -15.51 2.99 -4.05
CA PHE A 118 -15.61 2.78 -5.49
C PHE A 118 -16.75 3.58 -6.12
N LEU A 119 -16.46 4.22 -7.25
CA LEU A 119 -17.49 4.90 -8.04
C LEU A 119 -18.25 3.88 -8.91
N PRO A 120 -19.56 4.03 -9.09
CA PRO A 120 -20.31 3.23 -10.06
C PRO A 120 -19.73 3.45 -11.46
N ARG A 121 -19.33 2.37 -12.14
CA ARG A 121 -18.80 2.43 -13.50
C ARG A 121 -19.79 1.89 -14.50
N GLU A 122 -19.97 2.63 -15.59
CA GLU A 122 -20.71 2.14 -16.75
C GLU A 122 -19.94 0.98 -17.43
N PRO A 123 -20.63 -0.07 -17.92
CA PRO A 123 -20.00 -1.11 -18.73
C PRO A 123 -19.22 -0.53 -19.91
N GLY A 124 -17.92 -0.84 -20.00
CA GLY A 124 -17.12 -0.59 -21.21
C GLY A 124 -15.91 0.32 -21.06
N HIS A 125 -15.65 0.90 -19.88
CA HIS A 125 -14.43 1.66 -19.65
C HIS A 125 -13.23 0.79 -19.24
N ASP A 126 -12.08 1.16 -19.82
CA ASP A 126 -10.70 0.65 -19.73
C ASP A 126 -10.37 -0.39 -18.66
N GLN A 127 -9.67 -1.45 -19.11
CA GLN A 127 -8.91 -2.33 -18.24
C GLN A 127 -7.90 -1.50 -17.45
N ILE A 128 -8.10 -1.38 -16.14
CA ILE A 128 -7.11 -0.78 -15.26
C ILE A 128 -6.06 -1.83 -14.97
N THR A 129 -4.85 -1.63 -15.48
CA THR A 129 -3.67 -2.37 -15.05
C THR A 129 -3.22 -1.81 -13.70
N LEU A 130 -3.46 -2.55 -12.63
CA LEU A 130 -2.96 -2.23 -11.30
C LEU A 130 -1.72 -3.07 -11.01
N SER A 131 -0.67 -2.43 -10.49
CA SER A 131 0.49 -3.09 -9.91
C SER A 131 0.12 -3.84 -8.62
N PRO A 132 0.96 -4.80 -8.17
CA PRO A 132 0.68 -5.54 -6.93
C PRO A 132 0.51 -4.66 -5.68
N GLN A 133 1.25 -3.54 -5.61
CA GLN A 133 1.15 -2.59 -4.50
C GLN A 133 -0.17 -1.84 -4.53
N GLU A 134 -0.62 -1.42 -5.72
CA GLU A 134 -1.92 -0.75 -5.89
C GLU A 134 -3.07 -1.70 -5.53
N TRP A 135 -2.98 -2.97 -5.95
CA TRP A 135 -3.95 -4.01 -5.58
C TRP A 135 -4.08 -4.19 -4.07
N THR A 136 -2.97 -4.12 -3.33
CA THR A 136 -2.97 -4.27 -1.87
C THR A 136 -3.84 -3.22 -1.19
N ILE A 137 -3.86 -1.99 -1.71
CA ILE A 137 -4.71 -0.92 -1.20
C ILE A 137 -6.15 -1.09 -1.69
N VAL A 138 -6.33 -1.35 -2.99
CA VAL A 138 -7.65 -1.47 -3.64
C VAL A 138 -8.54 -2.52 -2.99
N THR A 139 -7.99 -3.68 -2.61
CA THR A 139 -8.77 -4.76 -1.97
C THR A 139 -9.27 -4.40 -0.57
N LYS A 140 -8.66 -3.40 0.08
CA LYS A 140 -9.05 -2.92 1.42
C LYS A 140 -10.02 -1.74 1.38
N ILE A 141 -10.34 -1.23 0.20
CA ILE A 141 -11.33 -0.15 0.03
C ILE A 141 -12.74 -0.76 0.13
N ASP A 142 -13.39 -0.56 1.26
CA ASP A 142 -14.75 -1.02 1.56
C ASP A 142 -15.77 0.13 1.61
N GLY A 143 -15.33 1.37 1.37
CA GLY A 143 -16.16 2.56 1.54
C GLY A 143 -16.31 2.99 3.00
N GLN A 144 -15.65 2.36 3.98
CA GLN A 144 -15.79 2.66 5.40
C GLN A 144 -14.47 2.95 6.10
N THR A 145 -13.39 2.31 5.67
CA THR A 145 -12.05 2.40 6.23
C THR A 145 -11.38 3.70 5.79
N SER A 146 -10.83 4.47 6.74
CA SER A 146 -10.13 5.72 6.43
C SER A 146 -8.74 5.48 5.86
N ILE A 147 -8.17 6.48 5.18
CA ILE A 147 -6.80 6.42 4.65
C ILE A 147 -5.80 6.12 5.76
N LYS A 148 -5.96 6.74 6.94
CA LYS A 148 -5.14 6.45 8.13
C LYS A 148 -5.17 4.97 8.50
N LYS A 149 -6.36 4.36 8.47
CA LYS A 149 -6.48 2.93 8.78
C LYS A 149 -5.91 2.04 7.68
N LEU A 150 -6.02 2.44 6.42
CA LEU A 150 -5.38 1.75 5.30
C LEU A 150 -3.84 1.77 5.42
N GLU A 151 -3.26 2.88 5.88
CA GLU A 151 -1.82 2.98 6.16
C GLU A 151 -1.38 1.92 7.19
N GLU A 152 -2.13 1.79 8.30
CA GLU A 152 -1.86 0.79 9.33
C GLU A 152 -2.00 -0.65 8.81
N LEU A 153 -3.05 -0.93 8.01
CA LEU A 153 -3.35 -2.27 7.50
C LEU A 153 -2.39 -2.75 6.41
N THR A 154 -1.93 -1.84 5.55
CA THR A 154 -1.03 -2.17 4.44
C THR A 154 0.44 -2.12 4.82
N ALA A 155 0.76 -1.56 6.00
CA ALA A 155 2.11 -1.27 6.44
C ALA A 155 2.92 -0.41 5.44
N LEU A 156 2.27 0.33 4.54
CA LEU A 156 2.90 1.29 3.63
C LEU A 156 2.99 2.67 4.27
N SER A 157 3.86 3.56 3.77
CA SER A 157 3.90 4.95 4.26
C SER A 157 2.65 5.72 3.84
N ALA A 158 2.26 6.75 4.61
CA ALA A 158 1.14 7.62 4.23
C ALA A 158 1.33 8.22 2.82
N PHE A 159 2.58 8.53 2.46
CA PHE A 159 2.97 8.97 1.12
C PHE A 159 2.54 8.00 0.03
N ASP A 160 2.95 6.74 0.15
CA ASP A 160 2.73 5.72 -0.87
C ASP A 160 1.23 5.39 -0.99
N VAL A 161 0.52 5.32 0.14
CA VAL A 161 -0.94 5.09 0.16
C VAL A 161 -1.68 6.21 -0.58
N CYS A 162 -1.43 7.47 -0.22
CA CYS A 162 -2.07 8.60 -0.89
C CYS A 162 -1.68 8.70 -2.37
N LYS A 163 -0.45 8.34 -2.75
CA LYS A 163 0.00 8.33 -4.14
C LYS A 163 -0.81 7.36 -5.00
N VAL A 164 -1.02 6.14 -4.50
CA VAL A 164 -1.89 5.15 -5.14
C VAL A 164 -3.32 5.67 -5.22
N LEU A 165 -3.89 6.11 -4.10
CA LEU A 165 -5.26 6.61 -4.06
C LEU A 165 -5.47 7.80 -5.01
N TYR A 166 -4.49 8.69 -5.14
CA TYR A 166 -4.55 9.81 -6.09
C TYR A 166 -4.62 9.34 -7.54
N GLY A 167 -3.84 8.32 -7.91
CA GLY A 167 -3.93 7.70 -9.23
C GLY A 167 -5.32 7.13 -9.50
N LEU A 168 -5.90 6.44 -8.51
CA LEU A 168 -7.24 5.85 -8.58
C LEU A 168 -8.37 6.89 -8.63
N VAL A 169 -8.23 8.00 -7.90
CA VAL A 169 -9.15 9.13 -7.94
C VAL A 169 -9.07 9.81 -9.30
N THR A 170 -7.86 9.99 -9.84
CA THR A 170 -7.64 10.64 -11.13
C THR A 170 -8.15 9.79 -12.30
N SER A 171 -8.09 8.46 -12.19
CA SER A 171 -8.69 7.54 -13.17
C SER A 171 -10.20 7.35 -13.00
N GLY A 172 -10.80 8.00 -12.00
CA GLY A 172 -12.22 7.89 -11.69
C GLY A 172 -12.66 6.50 -11.23
N LEU A 173 -11.74 5.67 -10.71
CA LEU A 173 -12.09 4.38 -10.13
C LEU A 173 -12.72 4.54 -8.74
N ILE A 174 -12.18 5.48 -7.96
CA ILE A 174 -12.62 5.73 -6.59
C ILE A 174 -12.94 7.21 -6.37
N GLY A 175 -13.84 7.48 -5.43
CA GLY A 175 -14.06 8.78 -4.82
C GLY A 175 -13.50 8.81 -3.40
N LEU A 176 -13.36 10.01 -2.85
CA LEU A 176 -13.03 10.24 -1.44
C LEU A 176 -14.17 11.04 -0.80
N ARG A 177 -14.60 10.62 0.38
CA ARG A 177 -15.60 11.33 1.19
C ARG A 177 -15.06 11.64 2.57
N SER A 178 -15.57 12.70 3.19
CA SER A 178 -15.23 13.01 4.58
C SER A 178 -15.97 12.05 5.53
N PRO A 179 -15.40 11.73 6.70
CA PRO A 179 -16.07 10.86 7.68
C PRO A 179 -17.39 11.46 8.20
N GLU A 180 -17.55 12.79 8.15
CA GLU A 180 -18.80 13.48 8.49
C GLU A 180 -19.90 13.31 7.43
N GLU A 181 -19.57 13.18 6.14
CA GLU A 181 -20.55 12.89 5.07
C GLU A 181 -21.13 11.47 5.18
N LYS A 182 -20.56 10.62 6.05
CA LYS A 182 -21.05 9.28 6.38
C LYS A 182 -22.41 9.33 7.11
N SER A 183 -22.82 10.48 7.68
CA SER A 183 -24.06 10.64 8.46
C SER A 183 -25.30 11.03 7.65
N VAL A 184 -25.16 11.38 6.36
CA VAL A 184 -26.33 11.39 5.46
C VAL A 184 -26.54 9.95 5.00
N PRO A 185 -27.75 9.36 5.12
CA PRO A 185 -27.99 8.04 4.58
C PRO A 185 -27.84 8.12 3.06
N ALA A 186 -26.63 7.82 2.58
CA ALA A 186 -26.38 7.50 1.19
C ALA A 186 -27.28 6.29 0.90
N GLN A 187 -28.28 6.51 0.05
CA GLN A 187 -29.11 5.46 -0.52
C GLN A 187 -28.20 4.28 -0.90
N ALA A 188 -28.43 3.16 -0.22
CA ALA A 188 -27.81 1.84 -0.37
C ALA A 188 -26.78 1.72 -1.51
N ALA A 189 -25.54 2.18 -1.27
CA ALA A 189 -24.40 1.66 -2.00
C ALA A 189 -24.14 0.24 -1.46
N PRO A 190 -24.09 -0.81 -2.30
CA PRO A 190 -23.90 -2.17 -1.82
C PRO A 190 -22.56 -2.28 -1.10
N ALA A 191 -22.60 -2.72 0.16
CA ALA A 191 -21.43 -3.07 0.93
C ALA A 191 -20.83 -4.36 0.36
N GLY A 192 -19.89 -4.22 -0.58
CA GLY A 192 -19.15 -5.34 -1.16
C GLY A 192 -18.67 -5.06 -2.59
N PRO A 193 -17.74 -5.90 -3.10
CA PRO A 193 -17.35 -5.84 -4.50
C PRO A 193 -18.58 -5.99 -5.39
N SER A 194 -18.70 -5.16 -6.42
CA SER A 194 -19.82 -5.23 -7.35
C SER A 194 -19.95 -6.65 -7.94
N LEU A 195 -21.17 -7.05 -8.36
CA LEU A 195 -21.40 -8.35 -9.01
C LEU A 195 -20.40 -8.61 -10.16
N ARG A 196 -20.01 -7.57 -10.90
CA ARG A 196 -18.98 -7.67 -11.95
C ARG A 196 -17.59 -7.93 -11.41
N THR A 197 -17.22 -7.31 -10.30
CA THR A 197 -15.93 -7.54 -9.63
C THR A 197 -15.84 -8.99 -9.16
N LEU A 198 -16.93 -9.53 -8.61
CA LEU A 198 -17.01 -10.92 -8.20
C LEU A 198 -16.95 -11.87 -9.41
N VAL A 199 -17.63 -11.54 -10.51
CA VAL A 199 -17.56 -12.32 -11.76
C VAL A 199 -16.12 -12.31 -12.31
N ALA A 200 -15.45 -11.16 -12.36
CA ALA A 200 -14.06 -11.06 -12.80
C ALA A 200 -13.10 -11.86 -11.91
N LEU A 201 -13.36 -11.88 -10.59
CA LEU A 201 -12.61 -12.71 -9.64
C LEU A 201 -12.82 -14.20 -9.93
N THR A 202 -14.05 -14.63 -10.19
CA THR A 202 -14.32 -16.02 -10.59
C THR A 202 -13.69 -16.40 -11.94
N ASP A 203 -13.57 -15.46 -12.89
CA ASP A 203 -12.89 -15.68 -14.16
C ASP A 203 -11.39 -15.89 -13.97
N ASN A 204 -10.76 -15.10 -13.10
CA ASN A 204 -9.35 -15.27 -12.76
C ASN A 204 -9.09 -16.59 -12.03
N ILE A 205 -9.92 -16.93 -11.04
CA ILE A 205 -9.85 -18.21 -10.32
C ILE A 205 -9.98 -19.39 -11.29
N ARG A 206 -10.91 -19.29 -12.25
CA ARG A 206 -11.09 -20.30 -13.30
C ARG A 206 -9.82 -20.46 -14.14
N LYS A 207 -9.22 -19.37 -14.63
CA LYS A 207 -7.99 -19.43 -15.43
C LYS A 207 -6.86 -20.14 -14.68
N VAL A 208 -6.67 -19.81 -13.40
CA VAL A 208 -5.67 -20.48 -12.55
C VAL A 208 -5.99 -21.98 -12.39
N ALA A 209 -7.26 -22.34 -12.23
CA ALA A 209 -7.66 -23.75 -12.17
C ALA A 209 -7.42 -24.49 -13.49
N ASP A 210 -7.78 -23.91 -14.64
CA ASP A 210 -7.56 -24.50 -15.96
C ASP A 210 -6.06 -24.75 -16.23
N GLU A 211 -5.18 -23.84 -15.78
CA GLU A 211 -3.71 -24.03 -15.83
C GLU A 211 -3.23 -25.21 -14.98
N CYS A 212 -3.86 -25.47 -13.83
CA CYS A 212 -3.48 -26.56 -12.93
C CYS A 212 -3.93 -27.95 -13.44
N VAL A 213 -5.12 -28.07 -14.05
CA VAL A 213 -5.75 -29.36 -14.37
C VAL A 213 -5.55 -29.84 -15.80
N GLY A 214 -4.99 -29.00 -16.69
CA GLY A 214 -4.76 -29.36 -18.09
C GLY A 214 -6.06 -29.76 -18.82
N LEU A 215 -5.92 -30.46 -19.96
CA LEU A 215 -7.05 -30.78 -20.86
C LEU A 215 -8.10 -31.70 -20.22
N THR A 216 -7.70 -32.58 -19.30
CA THR A 216 -8.54 -33.64 -18.73
C THR A 216 -9.54 -33.15 -17.68
N GLY A 217 -9.27 -32.05 -16.99
CA GLY A 217 -10.18 -31.54 -15.95
C GLY A 217 -10.80 -30.18 -16.21
N SER A 218 -10.60 -29.58 -17.38
CA SER A 218 -11.26 -28.32 -17.75
C SER A 218 -12.79 -28.42 -17.72
N LEU A 219 -13.37 -29.60 -18.02
CA LEU A 219 -14.82 -29.85 -17.87
C LEU A 219 -15.29 -29.81 -16.40
N ALA A 220 -14.46 -30.29 -15.47
CA ALA A 220 -14.77 -30.24 -14.04
C ALA A 220 -14.69 -28.79 -13.53
N VAL A 221 -13.68 -28.04 -13.96
CA VAL A 221 -13.51 -26.61 -13.65
C VAL A 221 -14.69 -25.79 -14.19
N GLU A 222 -15.06 -26.00 -15.45
CA GLU A 222 -16.18 -25.32 -16.13
C GLU A 222 -17.51 -25.56 -15.39
N LYS A 223 -17.76 -26.78 -14.92
CA LYS A 223 -18.96 -27.11 -14.14
C LYS A 223 -19.03 -26.32 -12.83
N GLN A 224 -17.92 -26.25 -12.08
CA GLN A 224 -17.88 -25.50 -10.82
C GLN A 224 -18.01 -23.99 -11.05
N TYR A 225 -17.36 -23.48 -12.09
CA TYR A 225 -17.43 -22.07 -12.49
C TYR A 225 -18.86 -21.65 -12.86
N ARG A 226 -19.58 -22.44 -13.68
CA ARG A 226 -20.99 -22.15 -14.00
C ARG A 226 -21.87 -22.11 -12.76
N GLN A 227 -21.66 -23.03 -11.83
CA GLN A 227 -22.43 -23.07 -10.59
C GLN A 227 -22.17 -21.83 -9.72
N ALA A 228 -20.91 -21.40 -9.59
CA ALA A 228 -20.57 -20.17 -8.86
C ALA A 228 -21.15 -18.91 -9.51
N ARG A 229 -21.21 -18.84 -10.84
CA ARG A 229 -21.87 -17.73 -11.55
C ARG A 229 -23.36 -17.62 -11.23
N THR A 230 -24.08 -18.74 -11.20
CA THR A 230 -25.49 -18.76 -10.79
C THR A 230 -25.66 -18.36 -9.32
N GLU A 231 -24.74 -18.76 -8.44
CA GLU A 231 -24.71 -18.35 -7.03
C GLU A 231 -24.43 -16.85 -6.85
N LEU A 232 -23.60 -16.26 -7.72
CA LEU A 232 -23.35 -14.82 -7.77
C LEU A 232 -24.56 -14.04 -8.26
N GLU A 233 -25.21 -14.49 -9.34
CA GLU A 233 -26.42 -13.87 -9.89
C GLU A 233 -27.60 -13.93 -8.90
N SER A 234 -27.64 -14.95 -8.02
CA SER A 234 -28.62 -15.06 -6.92
C SER A 234 -28.28 -14.21 -5.68
N GLY A 235 -27.20 -13.42 -5.70
CA GLY A 235 -26.89 -12.44 -4.66
C GLY A 235 -26.10 -12.96 -3.47
N ARG A 236 -25.46 -14.14 -3.56
CA ARG A 236 -24.63 -14.68 -2.46
C ARG A 236 -23.27 -14.00 -2.27
N GLY A 237 -22.92 -13.05 -3.14
CA GLY A 237 -21.72 -12.22 -2.95
C GLY A 237 -20.41 -13.03 -2.85
N MET A 238 -19.55 -12.67 -1.90
CA MET A 238 -18.25 -13.33 -1.70
C MET A 238 -18.36 -14.80 -1.27
N ASP A 239 -19.45 -15.23 -0.65
CA ASP A 239 -19.63 -16.63 -0.24
C ASP A 239 -19.65 -17.58 -1.44
N ALA A 240 -20.17 -17.12 -2.58
CA ALA A 240 -20.15 -17.87 -3.84
C ALA A 240 -18.72 -18.06 -4.38
N VAL A 241 -17.85 -17.05 -4.19
CA VAL A 241 -16.45 -17.09 -4.62
C VAL A 241 -15.63 -18.01 -3.72
N GLN A 242 -15.81 -17.92 -2.39
CA GLN A 242 -15.18 -18.84 -1.44
C GLN A 242 -15.60 -20.29 -1.73
N GLY A 243 -16.90 -20.53 -1.93
CA GLY A 243 -17.42 -21.84 -2.29
C GLY A 243 -16.91 -22.36 -3.64
N LEU A 244 -16.64 -21.50 -4.62
CA LEU A 244 -16.00 -21.90 -5.87
C LEU A 244 -14.60 -22.45 -5.62
N VAL A 245 -13.80 -21.77 -4.80
CA VAL A 245 -12.40 -22.15 -4.56
C VAL A 245 -12.28 -23.45 -3.77
N ASP A 246 -13.13 -23.66 -2.78
CA ASP A 246 -13.17 -24.94 -2.06
C ASP A 246 -13.57 -26.11 -2.97
N ARG A 247 -14.51 -25.88 -3.90
CA ARG A 247 -14.93 -26.90 -4.88
C ARG A 247 -13.83 -27.19 -5.90
N LEU A 248 -13.14 -26.16 -6.39
CA LEU A 248 -12.02 -26.30 -7.32
C LEU A 248 -10.82 -26.98 -6.66
N ALA A 249 -10.42 -26.58 -5.45
CA ALA A 249 -9.32 -27.22 -4.73
C ALA A 249 -9.57 -28.73 -4.52
N ARG A 250 -10.79 -29.12 -4.15
CA ARG A 250 -11.19 -30.53 -4.05
C ARG A 250 -11.14 -31.24 -5.41
N ALA A 251 -11.66 -30.62 -6.47
CA ALA A 251 -11.64 -31.19 -7.81
C ALA A 251 -10.21 -31.39 -8.32
N ILE A 252 -9.34 -30.39 -8.15
CA ILE A 252 -7.91 -30.45 -8.51
C ILE A 252 -7.20 -31.55 -7.71
N SER A 253 -7.47 -31.65 -6.40
CA SER A 253 -6.87 -32.67 -5.54
C SER A 253 -7.24 -34.09 -5.97
N LEU A 254 -8.46 -34.30 -6.48
CA LEU A 254 -8.94 -35.60 -6.96
C LEU A 254 -8.39 -35.96 -8.35
N LEU A 255 -8.15 -34.95 -9.21
CA LEU A 255 -7.74 -35.17 -10.59
C LEU A 255 -6.21 -35.22 -10.75
N GLU A 256 -5.49 -34.34 -10.07
CA GLU A 256 -4.05 -34.10 -10.27
C GLU A 256 -3.20 -34.29 -9.00
N GLY A 257 -3.84 -34.60 -7.86
CA GLY A 257 -3.18 -34.83 -6.58
C GLY A 257 -3.07 -33.60 -5.68
N GLY A 258 -2.73 -33.83 -4.41
CA GLY A 258 -2.69 -32.81 -3.35
C GLY A 258 -1.68 -31.69 -3.59
N ASP A 259 -0.57 -31.97 -4.27
CA ASP A 259 0.47 -30.97 -4.54
C ASP A 259 -0.02 -29.86 -5.48
N LYS A 260 -0.72 -30.22 -6.56
CA LYS A 260 -1.33 -29.25 -7.48
C LYS A 260 -2.49 -28.48 -6.84
N ALA A 261 -3.27 -29.13 -5.98
CA ALA A 261 -4.32 -28.44 -5.21
C ALA A 261 -3.72 -27.41 -4.24
N GLY A 262 -2.59 -27.74 -3.61
CA GLY A 262 -1.83 -26.81 -2.76
C GLY A 262 -1.18 -25.66 -3.53
N GLU A 263 -0.75 -25.88 -4.78
CA GLU A 263 -0.28 -24.83 -5.68
C GLU A 263 -1.42 -23.87 -6.06
N PHE A 264 -2.58 -24.42 -6.47
CA PHE A 264 -3.78 -23.65 -6.77
C PHE A 264 -4.20 -22.77 -5.58
N LEU A 265 -4.31 -23.34 -4.38
CA LEU A 265 -4.67 -22.59 -3.17
C LEU A 265 -3.64 -21.50 -2.87
N ARG A 266 -2.33 -21.76 -2.99
CA ARG A 266 -1.32 -20.70 -2.79
C ARG A 266 -1.47 -19.51 -3.75
N ARG A 267 -1.91 -19.75 -4.98
CA ARG A 267 -2.15 -18.69 -5.98
C ARG A 267 -3.47 -17.94 -5.75
N VAL A 268 -4.45 -18.61 -5.13
CA VAL A 268 -5.84 -18.12 -5.04
C VAL A 268 -6.21 -17.60 -3.65
N THR A 269 -5.64 -18.14 -2.57
CA THR A 269 -5.87 -17.68 -1.19
C THR A 269 -5.60 -16.18 -0.99
N PRO A 270 -4.53 -15.59 -1.57
CA PRO A 270 -4.32 -14.13 -1.50
C PRO A 270 -5.43 -13.30 -2.17
N LEU A 271 -6.21 -13.90 -3.08
CA LEU A 271 -7.29 -13.23 -3.79
C LEU A 271 -8.61 -13.20 -2.99
N ILE A 272 -8.73 -14.00 -1.92
CA ILE A 272 -10.00 -14.20 -1.20
C ILE A 272 -9.88 -13.93 0.31
N GLN A 273 -8.69 -14.13 0.90
CA GLN A 273 -8.43 -13.76 2.29
C GLN A 273 -7.84 -12.34 2.34
N ALA A 274 -8.74 -11.36 2.37
CA ALA A 274 -8.44 -9.96 2.67
C ALA A 274 -9.50 -9.40 3.64
#